data_AF-A0A8J2AF49-F1
#
_entry.id   AF-A0A8J2AF49-F1
#
_cell.length_a   1.000
_cell.length_b   1.000
_cell.length_c   1.000
_cell.angle_alpha   90.00
_cell.angle_beta   90.00
_cell.angle_gamma   90.00
#
_symmetry.space_group_name_H-M   'P 1'
#
loop_
_entity.id
_entity.type
_entity.pdbx_description
1 polymer ?
#
loop_
_entity_poly.entity_id
_entity_poly.type
_entity_poly.pdbx_seq_one_letter_code
_entity_poly.pdbx_strand_id
1 'polypeptide(L)'
;MMLRLSLFASAFGISSAVAESWFSKFFGGGAVQTAKVSKCPGEVNRGGPQPETCTFDSTHRVCALLVEKPGGTCEKRQWGSGDFWQITGQTAFDWSQEICTNKQNPGEGWCICMWAFADLIHSVGCENVHLDCSATSVDYVLSKYTDGGRDLSGAHDCLKQKCSGGAMVAR
;
A
#
# COMPACT_ATOMS: atom_id res chain seq x y z
N MET A 1 13.30 -13.04 -78.02
CA MET A 1 13.01 -11.60 -77.90
C MET A 1 13.65 -11.12 -76.60
N MET A 2 14.80 -10.46 -76.70
CA MET A 2 15.51 -9.87 -75.58
C MET A 2 14.75 -8.66 -75.08
N LEU A 3 14.63 -8.49 -73.76
CA LEU A 3 14.85 -7.17 -73.16
C LEU A 3 15.34 -7.35 -71.72
N ARG A 4 16.65 -7.15 -71.56
CA ARG A 4 17.29 -6.87 -70.28
C ARG A 4 16.90 -5.46 -69.87
N LEU A 5 16.55 -5.24 -68.61
CA LEU A 5 16.84 -3.97 -67.95
C LEU A 5 17.45 -4.28 -66.58
N SER A 6 18.77 -4.09 -66.51
CA SER A 6 19.56 -4.07 -65.30
C SER A 6 19.41 -2.68 -64.66
N LEU A 7 19.02 -2.62 -63.39
CA LEU A 7 19.22 -1.44 -62.57
C LEU A 7 20.00 -1.83 -61.30
N PHE A 8 21.24 -1.36 -61.35
CA PHE A 8 22.28 -1.21 -60.34
C PHE A 8 21.83 -1.26 -58.87
N ALA A 9 22.25 -2.34 -58.19
CA ALA A 9 22.49 -2.34 -56.76
C ALA A 9 23.71 -1.45 -56.48
N SER A 10 23.47 -0.28 -55.88
CA SER A 10 24.53 0.58 -55.39
C SER A 10 24.82 0.24 -53.93
N ALA A 11 26.01 -0.30 -53.74
CA ALA A 11 26.86 -0.31 -52.55
C ALA A 11 26.24 0.24 -51.25
N PHE A 12 26.11 -0.63 -50.25
CA PHE A 12 26.82 -0.46 -48.97
C PHE A 12 26.90 -1.84 -48.32
N GLY A 13 28.08 -2.44 -48.39
CA GLY A 13 28.42 -3.58 -47.55
C GLY A 13 28.50 -3.10 -46.12
N ILE A 14 27.60 -3.61 -45.28
CA ILE A 14 27.80 -3.61 -43.84
C ILE A 14 27.50 -5.01 -43.35
N SER A 15 28.54 -5.63 -42.83
CA SER A 15 28.61 -6.98 -42.31
C SER A 15 27.55 -7.23 -41.22
N SER A 16 26.84 -8.35 -41.30
CA SER A 16 25.73 -8.76 -40.42
C SER A 16 26.12 -9.09 -38.97
N ALA A 17 27.14 -8.46 -38.40
CA ALA A 17 27.73 -8.87 -37.11
C ALA A 17 27.77 -7.80 -36.02
N VAL A 18 27.02 -6.68 -36.15
CA VAL A 18 27.03 -5.62 -35.11
C VAL A 18 25.62 -5.17 -34.68
N ALA A 19 24.58 -5.92 -35.01
CA ALA A 19 23.20 -5.58 -34.63
C ALA A 19 22.78 -6.11 -33.23
N GLU A 20 23.61 -6.89 -32.53
CA GLU A 20 23.18 -7.60 -31.31
C GLU A 20 23.58 -6.94 -29.97
N SER A 21 24.24 -5.78 -29.96
CA SER A 21 24.89 -5.28 -28.72
C SER A 21 24.31 -3.98 -28.11
N TRP A 22 23.32 -3.32 -28.71
CA TRP A 22 22.87 -1.99 -28.24
C TRP A 22 21.45 -1.93 -27.67
N PHE A 23 20.59 -2.91 -27.98
CA PHE A 23 19.20 -2.89 -27.48
C PHE A 23 19.06 -3.29 -25.99
N SER A 24 20.03 -4.02 -25.42
CA SER A 24 19.96 -4.50 -24.03
C SER A 24 20.43 -3.49 -22.98
N LYS A 25 20.93 -2.29 -23.37
CA LYS A 25 21.43 -1.29 -22.42
C LYS A 25 20.48 -0.13 -22.12
N PHE A 26 19.37 0.02 -22.85
CA PHE A 26 18.46 1.18 -22.67
C PHE A 26 16.98 0.84 -22.42
N PHE A 27 16.57 -0.42 -22.49
CA PHE A 27 15.19 -0.84 -22.17
C PHE A 27 15.13 -1.80 -20.99
N GLY A 28 15.94 -1.56 -19.95
CA GLY A 28 15.76 -2.12 -18.62
C GLY A 28 14.58 -1.46 -17.89
N GLY A 29 13.41 -1.41 -18.54
CA GLY A 29 12.16 -1.04 -17.90
C GLY A 29 11.71 -2.19 -17.02
N GLY A 30 12.23 -2.24 -15.79
CA GLY A 30 11.65 -3.09 -14.76
C GLY A 30 10.18 -2.72 -14.63
N ALA A 31 9.28 -3.63 -14.99
CA ALA A 31 7.88 -3.46 -14.67
C ALA A 31 7.78 -3.25 -13.16
N VAL A 32 7.36 -2.06 -12.73
CA VAL A 32 6.91 -1.85 -11.36
C VAL A 32 5.68 -2.73 -11.20
N GLN A 33 5.87 -3.93 -10.67
CA GLN A 33 4.77 -4.75 -10.20
C GLN A 33 4.14 -3.94 -9.07
N THR A 34 2.98 -3.32 -9.32
CA THR A 34 2.17 -2.73 -8.25
C THR A 34 1.94 -3.83 -7.23
N ALA A 35 2.59 -3.72 -6.08
CA ALA A 35 2.52 -4.75 -5.05
C ALA A 35 1.05 -4.93 -4.67
N LYS A 36 0.53 -6.15 -4.86
CA LYS A 36 -0.85 -6.47 -4.50
C LYS A 36 -1.00 -6.32 -2.99
N VAL A 37 -1.89 -5.42 -2.56
CA VAL A 37 -2.20 -5.20 -1.14
C VAL A 37 -2.77 -6.49 -0.53
N SER A 38 -2.22 -6.94 0.58
CA SER A 38 -2.68 -8.14 1.29
C SER A 38 -3.99 -7.87 2.04
N LYS A 39 -4.62 -8.94 2.56
CA LYS A 39 -5.77 -8.79 3.48
C LYS A 39 -5.28 -8.15 4.78
N CYS A 40 -6.05 -7.22 5.31
CA CYS A 40 -5.78 -6.63 6.62
C CYS A 40 -6.33 -7.58 7.71
N PRO A 41 -5.48 -8.24 8.52
CA PRO A 41 -5.95 -9.30 9.41
C PRO A 41 -6.89 -8.74 10.48
N GLY A 42 -8.16 -9.11 10.50
CA GLY A 42 -9.17 -8.56 11.41
C GLY A 42 -10.28 -7.79 10.67
N GLU A 43 -9.98 -7.25 9.49
CA GLU A 43 -10.95 -6.56 8.64
C GLU A 43 -12.09 -7.50 8.22
N VAL A 44 -13.33 -7.01 8.32
CA VAL A 44 -14.51 -7.74 7.83
C VAL A 44 -14.77 -7.47 6.36
N ASN A 45 -15.56 -8.32 5.72
CA ASN A 45 -16.03 -8.05 4.37
C ASN A 45 -17.08 -6.92 4.38
N ARG A 46 -16.64 -5.70 4.06
CA ARG A 46 -17.50 -4.50 3.93
C ARG A 46 -18.17 -4.36 2.55
N GLY A 47 -18.12 -5.40 1.72
CA GLY A 47 -18.48 -5.32 0.30
C GLY A 47 -17.39 -4.69 -0.56
N GLY A 48 -17.60 -4.66 -1.88
CA GLY A 48 -16.63 -4.11 -2.85
C GLY A 48 -15.79 -5.17 -3.57
N PRO A 49 -14.91 -4.74 -4.49
CA PRO A 49 -14.20 -5.64 -5.41
C PRO A 49 -13.07 -6.44 -4.73
N GLN A 50 -12.58 -5.99 -3.58
CA GLN A 50 -11.50 -6.64 -2.84
C GLN A 50 -11.83 -6.74 -1.34
N PRO A 51 -12.61 -7.77 -0.94
CA PRO A 51 -13.05 -7.91 0.45
C PRO A 51 -11.86 -8.09 1.39
N GLU A 52 -11.97 -7.55 2.61
CA GLU A 52 -10.98 -7.70 3.69
C GLU A 52 -9.61 -7.04 3.39
N THR A 53 -9.50 -6.27 2.31
CA THR A 53 -8.29 -5.50 1.95
C THR A 53 -8.55 -4.01 2.10
N CYS A 54 -7.52 -3.21 2.38
CA CYS A 54 -7.67 -1.74 2.44
C CYS A 54 -7.64 -1.11 1.05
N THR A 55 -8.36 -1.73 0.11
CA THR A 55 -8.60 -1.23 -1.24
C THR A 55 -10.07 -1.34 -1.65
N PHE A 56 -10.95 -1.73 -0.72
CA PHE A 56 -12.39 -1.89 -1.00
C PHE A 56 -13.08 -0.58 -1.40
N ASP A 57 -12.56 0.58 -0.97
CA ASP A 57 -13.01 1.91 -1.41
C ASP A 57 -11.84 2.91 -1.59
N SER A 58 -12.13 4.19 -1.84
CA SER A 58 -11.13 5.23 -2.05
C SER A 58 -10.50 5.81 -0.79
N THR A 59 -11.12 5.65 0.40
CA THR A 59 -10.73 6.38 1.62
C THR A 59 -10.09 5.48 2.67
N HIS A 60 -10.45 4.20 2.75
CA HIS A 60 -9.95 3.21 3.71
C HIS A 60 -8.74 2.46 3.15
N ARG A 61 -7.58 3.12 3.22
CA ARG A 61 -6.36 2.69 2.53
C ARG A 61 -5.27 2.18 3.46
N VAL A 62 -5.46 2.25 4.78
CA VAL A 62 -4.43 1.98 5.77
C VAL A 62 -4.86 0.85 6.69
N CYS A 63 -4.06 -0.22 6.78
CA CYS A 63 -4.29 -1.31 7.74
C CYS A 63 -3.58 -0.98 9.06
N ALA A 64 -4.34 -0.51 10.04
CA ALA A 64 -3.84 -0.16 11.37
C ALA A 64 -4.13 -1.27 12.37
N LEU A 65 -3.17 -1.59 13.25
CA LEU A 65 -3.32 -2.59 14.30
C LEU A 65 -4.03 -1.98 15.52
N LEU A 66 -5.36 -2.07 15.56
CA LEU A 66 -6.18 -1.35 16.54
C LEU A 66 -6.37 -2.10 17.86
N VAL A 67 -6.16 -3.42 17.86
CA VAL A 67 -6.26 -4.27 19.04
C VAL A 67 -4.99 -5.10 19.22
N GLU A 68 -4.88 -5.72 20.38
CA GLU A 68 -3.85 -6.69 20.71
C GLU A 68 -4.45 -7.83 21.54
N LYS A 69 -3.75 -8.97 21.58
CA LYS A 69 -4.24 -10.19 22.26
C LYS A 69 -3.30 -10.71 23.36
N PRO A 70 -2.91 -9.90 24.36
CA PRO A 70 -2.06 -10.37 25.45
C PRO A 70 -2.75 -11.51 26.22
N GLY A 71 -2.07 -12.65 26.34
CA GLY A 71 -2.65 -13.83 27.01
C GLY A 71 -3.95 -14.37 26.38
N GLY A 72 -4.24 -14.00 25.13
CA GLY A 72 -5.48 -14.38 24.42
C GLY A 72 -6.68 -13.46 24.68
N THR A 73 -6.55 -12.43 25.52
CA THR A 73 -7.60 -11.44 25.78
C THR A 73 -7.56 -10.33 24.75
N CYS A 74 -8.70 -10.01 24.15
CA CYS A 74 -8.81 -8.88 23.23
C CYS A 74 -8.76 -7.55 24.00
N GLU A 75 -7.74 -6.75 23.72
CA GLU A 75 -7.57 -5.43 24.31
C GLU A 75 -7.37 -4.38 23.21
N LYS A 76 -7.83 -3.15 23.47
CA LYS A 76 -7.58 -2.04 22.54
C LYS A 76 -6.13 -1.62 22.65
N ARG A 77 -5.45 -1.58 21.51
CA ARG A 77 -4.06 -1.15 21.46
C ARG A 77 -3.98 0.30 21.91
N GLN A 78 -3.03 0.60 22.79
CA GLN A 78 -2.70 1.96 23.22
C GLN A 78 -1.64 2.57 22.30
N TRP A 79 -1.80 3.84 21.94
CA TRP A 79 -0.96 4.56 20.97
C TRP A 79 -0.23 5.73 21.64
N GLY A 80 0.01 5.66 22.96
CA GLY A 80 0.56 6.75 23.76
C GLY A 80 -0.52 7.38 24.63
N SER A 81 -1.18 8.43 24.15
CA SER A 81 -2.17 9.18 24.93
C SER A 81 -3.56 8.54 25.03
N GLY A 82 -3.79 7.42 24.33
CA GLY A 82 -5.05 6.66 24.36
C GLY A 82 -5.13 5.61 23.25
N ASP A 83 -6.30 4.99 23.12
CA ASP A 83 -6.61 4.09 21.99
C ASP A 83 -7.08 4.86 20.74
N PHE A 84 -7.18 4.16 19.61
CA PHE A 84 -7.63 4.71 18.33
C PHE A 84 -8.96 5.49 18.44
N TRP A 85 -9.95 4.92 19.12
CA TRP A 85 -11.29 5.49 19.20
C TRP A 85 -11.30 6.73 20.10
N GLN A 86 -10.51 6.74 21.18
CA GLN A 86 -10.32 7.92 22.02
C GLN A 86 -9.62 9.05 21.25
N ILE A 87 -8.51 8.76 20.58
CA ILE A 87 -7.70 9.76 19.86
C ILE A 87 -8.48 10.39 18.71
N THR A 88 -9.22 9.57 17.95
CA THR A 88 -9.98 10.03 16.78
C THR A 88 -11.39 10.54 17.12
N GLY A 89 -11.81 10.48 18.39
CA GLY A 89 -13.15 10.88 18.83
C GLY A 89 -14.27 9.93 18.37
N GLN A 90 -13.94 8.70 18.00
CA GLN A 90 -14.86 7.69 17.44
C GLN A 90 -15.37 6.69 18.49
N THR A 91 -15.36 7.02 19.79
CA THR A 91 -15.79 6.10 20.86
C THR A 91 -17.23 5.62 20.74
N ALA A 92 -18.12 6.42 20.14
CA ALA A 92 -19.50 6.02 19.87
C ALA A 92 -19.63 4.88 18.83
N PHE A 93 -18.57 4.64 18.06
CA PHE A 93 -18.48 3.60 17.03
C PHE A 93 -17.35 2.64 17.38
N ASP A 94 -17.26 2.23 18.63
CA ASP A 94 -16.24 1.27 19.05
C ASP A 94 -16.58 -0.15 18.59
N TRP A 95 -15.90 -0.59 17.53
CA TRP A 95 -16.01 -1.93 16.96
C TRP A 95 -14.82 -2.83 17.33
N SER A 96 -14.06 -2.53 18.39
CA SER A 96 -12.87 -3.31 18.77
C SER A 96 -13.16 -4.81 18.93
N GLN A 97 -14.34 -5.14 19.48
CA GLN A 97 -14.76 -6.51 19.68
C GLN A 97 -15.02 -7.27 18.38
N GLU A 98 -15.42 -6.57 17.30
CA GLU A 98 -15.65 -7.18 15.99
C GLU A 98 -14.32 -7.67 15.39
N ILE A 99 -13.26 -6.88 15.51
CA ILE A 99 -11.90 -7.26 15.07
C ILE A 99 -11.46 -8.57 15.72
N CYS A 100 -11.75 -8.71 17.01
CA CYS A 100 -11.34 -9.88 17.79
C CYS A 100 -12.19 -11.13 17.57
N THR A 101 -13.46 -10.96 17.19
CA THR A 101 -14.42 -12.05 17.02
C THR A 101 -14.58 -12.50 15.57
N ASN A 102 -14.00 -11.78 14.62
CA ASN A 102 -13.95 -12.14 13.21
C ASN A 102 -13.18 -13.47 13.00
N LYS A 103 -13.92 -14.54 12.65
CA LYS A 103 -13.36 -15.87 12.41
C LYS A 103 -12.93 -16.08 10.96
N GLN A 104 -13.48 -15.30 10.04
CA GLN A 104 -13.23 -15.41 8.60
C GLN A 104 -11.86 -14.84 8.23
N ASN A 105 -11.49 -13.75 8.88
CA ASN A 105 -10.21 -13.08 8.71
C ASN A 105 -9.66 -12.67 10.09
N PRO A 106 -9.13 -13.63 10.87
CA PRO A 106 -8.70 -13.36 12.23
C PRO A 106 -7.46 -12.46 12.26
N GLY A 107 -7.44 -11.50 13.19
CA GLY A 107 -6.27 -10.67 13.40
C GLY A 107 -6.47 -9.57 14.42
N GLU A 108 -5.75 -8.47 14.20
CA GLU A 108 -5.60 -7.32 15.11
C GLU A 108 -5.79 -5.97 14.40
N GLY A 109 -5.97 -6.01 13.09
CA GLY A 109 -5.97 -4.88 12.19
C GLY A 109 -7.36 -4.52 11.68
N TRP A 110 -7.47 -3.28 11.21
CA TRP A 110 -8.64 -2.74 10.56
C TRP A 110 -8.24 -1.71 9.51
N CYS A 111 -8.98 -1.66 8.41
CA CYS A 111 -8.80 -0.66 7.37
C CYS A 111 -9.41 0.67 7.82
N ILE A 112 -8.54 1.62 8.18
CA ILE A 112 -8.93 2.95 8.62
C ILE A 112 -8.85 3.96 7.48
N CYS A 113 -9.61 5.05 7.60
CA CYS A 113 -9.59 6.12 6.62
C CYS A 113 -8.25 6.90 6.68
N MET A 114 -7.81 7.42 5.54
CA MET A 114 -6.55 8.19 5.46
C MET A 114 -6.57 9.43 6.38
N TRP A 115 -7.73 10.04 6.61
CA TRP A 115 -7.87 11.19 7.51
C TRP A 115 -7.71 10.81 8.98
N ALA A 116 -8.31 9.70 9.42
CA ALA A 116 -8.11 9.20 10.78
C ALA A 116 -6.64 8.82 11.01
N PHE A 117 -5.97 8.29 9.99
CA PHE A 117 -4.54 8.02 10.05
C PHE A 117 -3.71 9.31 10.19
N ALA A 118 -4.04 10.36 9.45
CA ALA A 118 -3.39 11.68 9.61
C ALA A 118 -3.65 12.27 11.02
N ASP A 119 -4.87 12.18 11.53
CA ASP A 119 -5.24 12.66 12.87
C ASP A 119 -4.51 11.87 13.97
N LEU A 120 -4.33 10.54 13.81
CA LEU A 120 -3.50 9.73 14.70
C LEU A 120 -2.06 10.23 14.72
N ILE A 121 -1.43 10.41 13.55
CA ILE A 121 -0.04 10.87 13.47
C ILE A 121 0.12 12.25 14.10
N HIS A 122 -0.83 13.15 13.85
CA HIS A 122 -0.81 14.47 14.45
C HIS A 122 -0.87 14.42 15.98
N SER A 123 -1.65 13.48 16.52
CA SER A 123 -1.88 13.36 17.97
C SER A 123 -0.75 12.62 18.70
N VAL A 124 -0.20 11.56 18.11
CA VAL A 124 0.72 10.65 18.81
C VAL A 124 2.10 10.53 18.17
N GLY A 125 2.34 11.16 17.03
CA GLY A 125 3.60 11.01 16.29
C GLY A 125 3.69 9.68 15.53
N CYS A 126 4.55 9.64 14.51
CA CYS A 126 4.68 8.46 13.66
C CYS A 126 5.27 7.27 14.42
N GLU A 127 6.21 7.48 15.32
CA GLU A 127 6.83 6.42 16.12
C GLU A 127 5.80 5.52 16.82
N ASN A 128 4.71 6.11 17.30
CA ASN A 128 3.65 5.42 18.05
C ASN A 128 2.54 4.82 17.17
N VAL A 129 2.60 4.98 15.84
CA VAL A 129 1.60 4.33 14.96
C VAL A 129 1.95 2.86 14.65
N HIS A 130 0.95 1.99 14.70
CA HIS A 130 1.11 0.55 14.48
C HIS A 130 0.35 0.12 13.22
N LEU A 131 1.09 -0.31 12.19
CA LEU A 131 0.55 -0.58 10.85
C LEU A 131 1.05 -1.92 10.32
N ASP A 132 0.25 -2.53 9.44
CA ASP A 132 0.70 -3.58 8.53
C ASP A 132 0.95 -2.97 7.14
N CYS A 133 2.23 -2.79 6.78
CA CYS A 133 2.61 -2.20 5.50
C CYS A 133 2.21 -3.08 4.29
N SER A 134 2.11 -4.40 4.46
CA SER A 134 1.72 -5.31 3.37
C SER A 134 0.23 -5.20 3.03
N ALA A 135 -0.58 -4.87 4.04
CA ALA A 135 -2.03 -4.70 3.93
C ALA A 135 -2.45 -3.22 3.77
N THR A 136 -1.48 -2.31 3.72
CA THR A 136 -1.71 -0.88 3.49
C THR A 136 -1.45 -0.54 2.02
N SER A 137 -2.35 0.25 1.41
CA SER A 137 -2.20 0.73 0.04
C SER A 137 -1.22 1.92 -0.02
N VAL A 138 0.06 1.65 0.29
CA VAL A 138 1.10 2.68 0.48
C VAL A 138 1.18 3.63 -0.73
N ASP A 139 1.33 3.09 -1.94
CA ASP A 139 1.45 3.90 -3.16
C ASP A 139 0.22 4.79 -3.40
N TYR A 140 -0.98 4.29 -3.06
CA TYR A 140 -2.21 5.07 -3.19
C TYR A 140 -2.20 6.26 -2.24
N VAL A 141 -1.88 6.02 -0.96
CA VAL A 141 -1.81 7.10 0.03
C VAL A 141 -0.74 8.11 -0.40
N LEU A 142 0.47 7.66 -0.75
CA LEU A 142 1.57 8.53 -1.19
C LEU A 142 1.26 9.35 -2.45
N SER A 143 0.28 8.94 -3.26
CA SER A 143 -0.19 9.72 -4.42
C SER A 143 -1.13 10.88 -4.07
N LYS A 144 -1.53 11.04 -2.80
CA LYS A 144 -2.57 11.97 -2.33
C LYS A 144 -2.09 12.87 -1.20
N TYR A 145 -1.44 14.00 -1.50
CA TYR A 145 -0.99 14.95 -0.46
C TYR A 145 -2.14 15.71 0.23
N THR A 146 -3.29 15.80 -0.45
CA THR A 146 -4.51 16.38 0.11
C THR A 146 -5.72 15.59 -0.36
N ASP A 147 -6.70 15.37 0.51
CA ASP A 147 -7.97 14.74 0.16
C ASP A 147 -9.11 15.33 0.99
N GLY A 148 -10.22 15.73 0.35
CA GLY A 148 -11.34 16.38 1.06
C GLY A 148 -10.96 17.67 1.82
N GLY A 149 -9.88 18.36 1.42
CA GLY A 149 -9.36 19.54 2.12
C GLY A 149 -8.50 19.25 3.36
N ARG A 150 -8.23 17.97 3.66
CA ARG A 150 -7.29 17.54 4.72
C ARG A 150 -5.88 17.42 4.17
N ASP A 151 -4.89 17.85 4.96
CA ASP A 151 -3.47 17.62 4.68
C ASP A 151 -3.09 16.18 5.07
N LEU A 152 -2.44 15.47 4.14
CA LEU A 152 -1.95 14.11 4.32
C LEU A 152 -0.42 14.04 4.34
N SER A 153 0.28 15.18 4.34
CA SER A 153 1.76 15.24 4.37
C SER A 153 2.36 14.40 5.50
N GLY A 154 1.86 14.54 6.74
CA GLY A 154 2.31 13.74 7.88
C GLY A 154 2.09 12.24 7.69
N ALA A 155 0.97 11.84 7.07
CA ALA A 155 0.71 10.45 6.70
C ALA A 155 1.71 9.92 5.66
N HIS A 156 2.08 10.75 4.68
CA HIS A 156 3.06 10.37 3.67
C HIS A 156 4.42 10.11 4.29
N ASP A 157 4.90 11.06 5.08
CA ASP A 157 6.23 10.97 5.69
C ASP A 157 6.30 9.77 6.64
N CYS A 158 5.22 9.51 7.37
CA CYS A 158 5.16 8.34 8.24
C CYS A 158 5.16 7.01 7.47
N LEU A 159 4.40 6.90 6.38
CA LEU A 159 4.43 5.70 5.53
C LEU A 159 5.77 5.53 4.85
N LYS A 160 6.42 6.61 4.41
CA LYS A 160 7.79 6.53 3.89
C LYS A 160 8.74 6.03 4.99
N GLN A 161 8.62 6.52 6.21
CA GLN A 161 9.48 6.09 7.31
C GLN A 161 9.28 4.60 7.66
N LYS A 162 8.02 4.14 7.77
CA LYS A 162 7.71 2.78 8.24
C LYS A 162 7.67 1.72 7.16
N CYS A 163 7.24 2.08 5.94
CA CYS A 163 6.93 1.11 4.89
C CYS A 163 7.91 1.12 3.71
N SER A 164 8.80 2.11 3.58
CA SER A 164 9.85 2.08 2.54
C SER A 164 10.94 1.04 2.79
N GLY A 165 10.90 0.36 3.95
CA GLY A 165 11.92 -0.56 4.40
C GLY A 165 11.79 -1.99 3.88
N GLY A 166 10.72 -2.37 3.18
CA GLY A 166 10.61 -3.64 2.41
C GLY A 166 10.97 -4.95 3.13
N ALA A 167 11.20 -4.93 4.44
CA ALA A 167 11.60 -6.05 5.25
C ALA A 167 10.63 -6.10 6.42
N MET A 168 9.79 -7.13 6.38
CA MET A 168 8.81 -7.49 7.37
C MET A 168 9.35 -7.28 8.79
N VAL A 169 8.62 -6.51 9.60
CA VAL A 169 8.66 -6.73 11.05
C VAL A 169 8.06 -8.12 11.23
N ALA A 170 8.93 -9.12 11.34
CA ALA A 170 8.53 -10.45 11.78
C ALA A 170 7.89 -10.29 13.15
N ARG A 171 6.62 -10.71 13.22
CA ARG A 171 5.89 -10.90 14.47
C ARG A 171 6.58 -11.92 15.35
#